data_AF-A0A0P6XZU1-F1
#
_entry.id   AF-A0A0P6XZU1-F1
#
_cell.length_a   1.000
_cell.length_b   1.000
_cell.length_c   1.000
_cell.angle_alpha   90.00
_cell.angle_beta   90.00
_cell.angle_gamma   90.00
#
_symmetry.space_group_name_H-M   'P 1'
#
loop_
_entity.id
_entity.type
_entity.pdbx_description
1 polymer ?
#
loop_
_entity_poly.entity_id
_entity_poly.type
_entity_poly.pdbx_seq_one_letter_code
_entity_poly.pdbx_strand_id
1 'polypeptide(L)'
;MIANSRIRLIGLVALGALIGAIGAFMAYQARALAPSPEQLKPYVWAVVAVPLGSFLGSLLGQWRLYRPFAGWLLLTYVLSLFAAARLERIFVGQEAAVANGHASYLILAIILQSFGALLVAWRLSAVAPAAPTT
;
A
#
# COMPACT_ATOMS: atom_id res chain seq x y z
N MET A 1 17.11 23.82 -3.62
CA MET A 1 16.14 23.45 -2.55
C MET A 1 15.02 22.50 -2.98
N ILE A 2 14.56 22.52 -4.25
CA ILE A 2 13.44 21.67 -4.72
C ILE A 2 13.75 20.17 -4.65
N ALA A 3 14.97 19.75 -5.02
CA ALA A 3 15.37 18.33 -4.99
C ALA A 3 15.28 17.71 -3.57
N ASN A 4 15.71 18.43 -2.53
CA ASN A 4 15.62 17.95 -1.14
C ASN A 4 14.18 17.72 -0.69
N SER A 5 13.24 18.58 -1.08
CA SER A 5 11.83 18.41 -0.71
C SER A 5 11.19 17.18 -1.35
N ARG A 6 11.55 16.88 -2.61
CA ARG A 6 11.07 15.70 -3.34
C ARG A 6 11.62 14.41 -2.75
N ILE A 7 12.94 14.37 -2.52
CA ILE A 7 13.61 13.21 -1.91
C ILE A 7 13.04 12.94 -0.52
N ARG A 8 12.81 13.99 0.28
CA ARG A 8 12.20 13.86 1.61
C ARG A 8 10.80 13.27 1.54
N LEU A 9 9.93 13.76 0.64
CA LEU A 9 8.58 13.24 0.47
C LEU A 9 8.59 11.77 0.04
N ILE A 10 9.37 11.44 -0.99
CA ILE A 10 9.51 10.05 -1.47
C ILE A 10 10.04 9.16 -0.35
N GLY A 11 11.07 9.60 0.38
CA GLY A 11 11.65 8.86 1.50
C GLY A 11 10.66 8.61 2.64
N LEU A 12 9.84 9.60 3.00
CA LEU A 12 8.82 9.44 4.04
C LEU A 12 7.68 8.53 3.60
N VAL A 13 7.23 8.62 2.35
CA VAL A 13 6.23 7.68 1.81
C VAL A 13 6.81 6.26 1.73
N ALA A 14 8.06 6.11 1.31
CA ALA A 14 8.76 4.82 1.27
C ALA A 14 8.90 4.20 2.66
N LEU A 15 9.29 5.00 3.66
CA LEU A 15 9.36 4.55 5.05
C LEU A 15 7.98 4.14 5.57
N GLY A 16 6.95 4.95 5.31
CA GLY A 16 5.57 4.63 5.68
C GLY A 16 5.06 3.36 5.01
N ALA A 17 5.34 3.19 3.71
CA ALA A 17 5.01 1.98 2.96
C ALA A 17 5.74 0.75 3.53
N LEU A 18 7.02 0.89 3.89
CA LEU A 18 7.81 -0.19 4.50
C LEU A 18 7.25 -0.62 5.86
N ILE A 19 6.96 0.34 6.75
CA ILE A 19 6.32 0.05 8.04
C ILE A 19 4.96 -0.62 7.84
N GLY A 20 4.16 -0.11 6.90
CA GLY A 20 2.89 -0.70 6.51
C GLY A 20 3.04 -2.12 5.95
N ALA A 21 4.06 -2.39 5.14
CA ALA A 21 4.34 -3.71 4.57
C ALA A 21 4.79 -4.71 5.63
N ILE A 22 5.61 -4.28 6.60
CA ILE A 22 5.98 -5.10 7.76
C ILE A 22 4.73 -5.44 8.57
N GLY A 23 3.88 -4.46 8.88
CA GLY A 23 2.62 -4.68 9.59
C GLY A 23 1.66 -5.61 8.83
N ALA A 24 1.54 -5.42 7.51
CA ALA A 24 0.75 -6.28 6.65
C ALA A 24 1.29 -7.72 6.62
N PHE A 25 2.61 -7.89 6.58
CA PHE A 25 3.25 -9.20 6.59
C PHE A 25 3.05 -9.92 7.93
N MET A 26 3.16 -9.20 9.06
CA MET A 26 2.83 -9.78 10.37
C MET A 26 1.37 -10.21 10.45
N ALA A 27 0.44 -9.40 9.92
CA ALA A 27 -0.97 -9.75 9.86
C ALA A 27 -1.25 -10.94 8.93
N TYR A 28 -0.54 -11.02 7.80
CA TYR A 28 -0.55 -12.17 6.90
C TYR A 28 -0.10 -13.45 7.62
N GLN A 29 0.97 -13.40 8.41
CA GLN A 29 1.46 -14.56 9.17
C GLN A 29 0.49 -15.00 10.27
N ALA A 30 -0.33 -14.08 10.79
CA ALA A 30 -1.33 -14.35 11.82
C ALA A 30 -2.70 -14.80 11.25
N ARG A 31 -2.86 -14.95 9.93
CA ARG A 31 -4.13 -15.34 9.31
C ARG A 31 -4.45 -16.81 9.56
N ALA A 32 -5.73 -17.14 9.71
CA ALA A 32 -6.21 -18.52 9.80
C ALA A 32 -6.78 -18.97 8.45
N LEU A 33 -6.46 -20.18 7.97
CA LEU A 33 -6.88 -20.68 6.64
C LEU A 33 -8.40 -20.65 6.41
N ALA A 34 -9.19 -20.91 7.45
CA ALA A 34 -10.65 -20.85 7.43
C ALA A 34 -11.13 -19.95 8.58
N PRO A 35 -11.11 -18.61 8.40
CA PRO A 35 -11.35 -17.68 9.48
C PRO A 35 -12.84 -17.64 9.85
N SER A 36 -13.14 -17.67 11.14
CA SER A 36 -14.42 -17.19 11.65
C SER A 36 -14.53 -15.67 11.48
N PRO A 37 -15.73 -15.06 11.55
CA PRO A 37 -15.88 -13.60 11.42
C PRO A 37 -14.97 -12.80 12.37
N GLU A 38 -14.73 -13.30 13.58
CA GLU A 38 -13.85 -12.69 14.58
C GLU A 38 -12.37 -12.72 14.18
N GLN A 39 -11.99 -13.67 13.32
CA GLN A 39 -10.64 -13.89 12.82
C GLN A 39 -10.36 -13.17 11.49
N LEU A 40 -11.26 -12.31 11.02
CA LEU A 40 -11.06 -11.52 9.79
C LEU A 40 -10.13 -10.31 9.99
N LYS A 41 -9.90 -9.88 11.23
CA LYS A 41 -9.07 -8.70 11.54
C LYS A 41 -7.66 -8.76 10.90
N PRO A 42 -6.91 -9.89 10.94
CA PRO A 42 -5.61 -9.99 10.27
C PRO A 42 -5.70 -9.81 8.74
N TYR A 43 -6.77 -10.30 8.10
CA TYR A 43 -6.97 -10.13 6.65
C TYR A 43 -7.14 -8.66 6.27
N VAL A 44 -7.92 -7.91 7.05
CA VAL A 44 -8.10 -6.47 6.83
C VAL A 44 -6.76 -5.75 6.99
N TRP A 45 -6.01 -6.05 8.05
CA TRP A 45 -4.70 -5.43 8.28
C TRP A 45 -3.69 -5.77 7.18
N ALA A 46 -3.70 -7.00 6.65
CA ALA A 46 -2.83 -7.43 5.57
C ALA A 46 -3.00 -6.60 4.29
N VAL A 47 -4.19 -6.04 4.03
CA VAL A 47 -4.45 -5.24 2.83
C VAL A 47 -4.52 -3.74 3.08
N VAL A 48 -4.70 -3.28 4.32
CA VAL A 48 -4.85 -1.85 4.66
C VAL A 48 -3.56 -1.23 5.22
N ALA A 49 -2.65 -2.01 5.81
CA ALA A 49 -1.49 -1.45 6.50
C ALA A 49 -0.55 -0.67 5.57
N VAL A 50 -0.28 -1.15 4.35
CA VAL A 50 0.56 -0.44 3.36
C VAL A 50 -0.04 0.91 2.97
N PRO A 51 -1.28 1.00 2.43
CA PRO A 51 -1.84 2.29 2.02
C PRO A 51 -1.98 3.26 3.20
N LEU A 52 -2.30 2.76 4.40
CA LEU A 52 -2.34 3.59 5.61
C LEU A 52 -0.96 4.16 5.96
N GLY A 53 0.07 3.32 6.00
CA GLY A 53 1.45 3.74 6.27
C GLY A 53 1.95 4.74 5.23
N SER A 54 1.71 4.47 3.94
CA SER A 54 2.06 5.39 2.85
C SER A 54 1.33 6.72 2.95
N PHE A 55 0.05 6.71 3.34
CA PHE A 55 -0.72 7.93 3.55
C PHE A 55 -0.12 8.75 4.70
N LEU A 56 0.17 8.13 5.85
CA LEU A 56 0.84 8.81 6.97
C LEU A 56 2.20 9.40 6.56
N GLY A 57 3.01 8.64 5.80
CA GLY A 57 4.27 9.14 5.22
C GLY A 57 4.07 10.38 4.34
N SER A 58 3.00 10.39 3.54
CA SER A 58 2.67 11.56 2.70
C SER A 58 2.22 12.79 3.50
N LEU A 59 1.49 12.59 4.60
CA LEU A 59 1.08 13.67 5.50
C LEU A 59 2.30 14.35 6.15
N LEU A 60 3.27 13.55 6.60
CA LEU A 60 4.52 14.05 7.17
C LEU A 60 5.42 14.71 6.13
N GLY A 61 5.45 14.19 4.90
CA GLY A 61 6.28 14.73 3.83
C GLY A 61 5.77 16.06 3.28
N GLN A 62 4.45 16.13 3.03
CA GLN A 62 3.80 17.30 2.43
C GLN A 62 2.29 17.34 2.70
N TRP A 63 1.90 17.78 3.90
CA TRP A 63 0.51 17.93 4.32
C TRP A 63 -0.40 18.62 3.28
N ARG A 64 0.08 19.65 2.58
CA ARG A 64 -0.72 20.40 1.58
C ARG A 64 -1.22 19.54 0.41
N LEU A 65 -0.56 18.41 0.11
CA LEU A 65 -0.94 17.48 -0.94
C LEU A 65 -1.72 16.27 -0.43
N TYR A 66 -2.23 16.28 0.80
CA TYR A 66 -2.91 15.10 1.37
C TYR A 66 -4.10 14.62 0.53
N ARG A 67 -4.86 15.53 -0.09
CA ARG A 67 -6.04 15.19 -0.91
C ARG A 67 -5.67 14.41 -2.17
N PRO A 68 -4.77 14.90 -3.05
CA PRO A 68 -4.33 14.11 -4.19
C PRO A 68 -3.64 12.82 -3.78
N PHE A 69 -2.86 12.82 -2.69
CA PHE A 69 -2.27 11.58 -2.17
C PHE A 69 -3.34 10.57 -1.75
N ALA A 70 -4.35 10.97 -0.98
CA ALA A 70 -5.44 10.08 -0.57
C ALA A 70 -6.18 9.49 -1.78
N GLY A 71 -6.50 10.32 -2.78
CA GLY A 71 -7.19 9.86 -3.99
C GLY A 71 -6.38 8.84 -4.79
N TRP A 72 -5.09 9.14 -5.04
CA TRP A 72 -4.21 8.23 -5.78
C TRP A 72 -3.88 6.96 -5.01
N LEU A 73 -3.63 7.05 -3.69
CA LEU A 73 -3.39 5.89 -2.84
C LEU A 73 -4.63 4.98 -2.77
N LEU A 74 -5.83 5.56 -2.63
CA LEU A 74 -7.09 4.81 -2.67
C LEU A 74 -7.26 4.09 -4.00
N LEU A 75 -6.99 4.77 -5.12
CA LEU A 75 -7.05 4.14 -6.43
C LEU A 75 -6.05 2.98 -6.56
N THR A 76 -4.80 3.18 -6.16
CA THR A 76 -3.80 2.10 -6.17
C THR A 76 -4.18 0.95 -5.25
N TYR A 77 -4.76 1.25 -4.09
CA TYR A 77 -5.28 0.24 -3.17
C TYR A 77 -6.35 -0.61 -3.83
N VAL A 78 -7.42 0.01 -4.36
CA VAL A 78 -8.53 -0.73 -5.00
C VAL A 78 -8.02 -1.56 -6.18
N LEU A 79 -7.24 -0.96 -7.08
CA LEU A 79 -6.69 -1.66 -8.24
C LEU A 79 -5.76 -2.82 -7.84
N SER A 80 -4.95 -2.65 -6.80
CA SER A 80 -4.06 -3.70 -6.31
C SER A 80 -4.82 -4.94 -5.82
N LEU A 81 -5.99 -4.77 -5.19
CA LEU A 81 -6.79 -5.91 -4.73
C LEU A 81 -7.34 -6.70 -5.92
N PHE A 82 -7.92 -6.01 -6.91
CA PHE A 82 -8.43 -6.67 -8.12
C PHE A 82 -7.32 -7.34 -8.92
N ALA A 83 -6.18 -6.66 -9.09
CA ALA A 83 -5.03 -7.19 -9.79
C ALA A 83 -4.46 -8.42 -9.06
N ALA A 84 -4.25 -8.35 -7.74
CA ALA A 84 -3.76 -9.47 -6.95
C ALA A 84 -4.71 -10.68 -7.04
N ALA A 85 -6.02 -10.48 -6.92
CA ALA A 85 -7.01 -11.55 -7.01
C ALA A 85 -7.03 -12.18 -8.40
N ARG A 86 -6.89 -11.37 -9.46
CA ARG A 86 -6.83 -11.87 -10.84
C ARG A 86 -5.55 -12.65 -11.10
N LEU A 87 -4.41 -12.13 -10.66
CA LEU A 87 -3.10 -12.78 -10.83
C LEU A 87 -3.04 -14.10 -10.07
N GLU A 88 -3.53 -14.16 -8.82
CA GLU A 88 -3.61 -15.41 -8.06
C GLU A 88 -4.38 -16.49 -8.82
N ARG A 89 -5.57 -16.15 -9.35
CA ARG A 89 -6.39 -17.10 -10.11
C ARG A 89 -5.70 -17.57 -11.40
N ILE A 90 -4.94 -16.70 -12.06
CA ILE A 90 -4.20 -17.03 -13.28
C ILE A 90 -3.03 -17.98 -12.97
N PHE A 91 -2.26 -17.71 -11.92
CA PHE A 91 -1.03 -18.46 -11.63
C PHE A 91 -1.26 -19.74 -10.82
N VAL A 92 -2.23 -19.73 -9.91
CA VAL A 92 -2.46 -20.82 -8.95
C VAL A 92 -3.72 -21.61 -9.28
N GLY A 93 -4.69 -20.99 -9.96
CA GLY A 93 -6.02 -21.56 -10.18
C GLY A 93 -6.96 -21.32 -9.00
N GLN A 94 -8.27 -21.34 -9.26
CA GLN A 94 -9.29 -20.98 -8.26
C GLN A 94 -9.34 -21.97 -7.08
N GLU A 95 -9.26 -23.27 -7.34
CA GLU A 95 -9.37 -24.31 -6.32
C GLU A 95 -8.19 -24.25 -5.33
N ALA A 96 -6.97 -24.14 -5.85
CA ALA A 96 -5.77 -24.03 -5.03
C ALA A 96 -5.69 -22.69 -4.29
N ALA A 97 -6.20 -21.60 -4.87
CA ALA A 97 -6.30 -20.30 -4.19
C ALA A 97 -7.20 -20.37 -2.96
N VAL A 98 -8.36 -21.03 -3.08
CA VAL A 98 -9.27 -21.25 -1.95
C VAL A 98 -8.65 -22.18 -0.91
N ALA A 99 -8.04 -23.28 -1.34
CA ALA A 99 -7.39 -24.23 -0.43
C ALA A 99 -6.26 -23.60 0.41
N ASN A 100 -5.57 -22.58 -0.13
CA ASN A 100 -4.51 -21.85 0.57
C ASN A 100 -5.00 -20.56 1.26
N GLY A 101 -6.32 -20.36 1.36
CA GLY A 101 -6.90 -19.19 2.02
C GLY A 101 -6.43 -17.86 1.44
N HIS A 102 -6.25 -17.80 0.11
CA HIS A 102 -5.80 -16.61 -0.63
C HIS A 102 -4.44 -16.05 -0.19
N ALA A 103 -3.52 -16.93 0.21
CA ALA A 103 -2.16 -16.55 0.64
C ALA A 103 -1.41 -15.72 -0.42
N SER A 104 -1.41 -16.19 -1.67
CA SER A 104 -0.69 -15.57 -2.77
C SER A 104 -1.29 -14.20 -3.11
N TYR A 105 -2.61 -14.09 -3.07
CA TYR A 105 -3.33 -12.82 -3.19
C TYR A 105 -2.86 -11.79 -2.16
N LEU A 106 -2.75 -12.16 -0.87
CA LEU A 106 -2.34 -11.23 0.17
C LEU A 106 -0.91 -10.74 -0.04
N ILE A 107 0.03 -11.63 -0.39
CA ILE A 107 1.41 -11.23 -0.70
C ILE A 107 1.46 -10.32 -1.93
N LEU A 108 0.73 -10.68 -3.00
CA LEU A 108 0.64 -9.86 -4.21
C LEU A 108 0.07 -8.48 -3.91
N ALA A 109 -0.96 -8.38 -3.06
CA ALA A 109 -1.54 -7.11 -2.66
C ALA A 109 -0.49 -6.23 -1.94
N ILE A 110 0.26 -6.78 -0.97
CA ILE A 110 1.32 -6.04 -0.26
C ILE A 110 2.37 -5.49 -1.24
N ILE A 111 2.82 -6.33 -2.18
CA ILE A 111 3.81 -5.96 -3.18
C ILE A 111 3.27 -4.83 -4.08
N LEU A 112 2.09 -5.03 -4.67
CA LEU A 112 1.47 -4.07 -5.57
C LEU A 112 1.17 -2.73 -4.90
N GLN A 113 0.71 -2.74 -3.65
CA GLN A 113 0.45 -1.54 -2.86
C GLN A 113 1.75 -0.79 -2.56
N SER A 114 2.83 -1.50 -2.25
CA SER A 114 4.14 -0.89 -1.97
C SER A 114 4.69 -0.19 -3.21
N PHE A 115 4.65 -0.85 -4.37
CA PHE A 115 5.05 -0.24 -5.63
C PHE A 115 4.12 0.92 -6.04
N GLY A 116 2.80 0.74 -5.87
CA GLY A 116 1.81 1.77 -6.13
C GLY A 116 2.06 3.03 -5.31
N ALA A 117 2.33 2.89 -4.01
CA ALA A 117 2.64 4.00 -3.13
C ALA A 117 3.88 4.79 -3.56
N LEU A 118 4.95 4.08 -3.95
CA LEU A 118 6.17 4.71 -4.47
C LEU A 118 5.92 5.42 -5.80
N LEU A 119 5.12 4.83 -6.68
CA LEU A 119 4.72 5.45 -7.96
C LEU A 119 3.92 6.73 -7.73
N VAL A 120 2.98 6.72 -6.78
CA VAL A 120 2.19 7.89 -6.38
C VAL A 120 3.09 8.97 -5.78
N ALA A 121 4.01 8.60 -4.88
CA ALA A 121 4.95 9.53 -4.28
C ALA A 121 5.85 10.18 -5.34
N TRP A 122 6.41 9.38 -6.25
CA TRP A 122 7.21 9.89 -7.36
C TRP A 122 6.40 10.85 -8.23
N ARG A 123 5.19 10.46 -8.65
CA ARG A 123 4.31 11.28 -9.50
C ARG A 123 3.95 12.61 -8.84
N LEU A 124 3.55 12.60 -7.58
CA LEU A 124 3.11 13.81 -6.88
C LEU A 124 4.27 14.67 -6.39
N SER A 125 5.45 14.10 -6.16
CA SER A 125 6.67 14.88 -5.87
C SER A 125 7.06 15.80 -7.04
N ALA A 126 6.74 15.40 -8.28
CA ALA A 126 6.98 16.24 -9.46
C ALA A 126 6.04 17.45 -9.53
N VAL A 127 4.87 17.37 -8.90
CA VAL A 127 3.81 18.40 -8.92
C VAL A 127 3.90 19.35 -7.71
N ALA A 128 4.71 19.02 -6.71
CA ALA A 128 4.93 19.86 -5.54
C ALA A 128 5.47 21.25 -5.94
N PRO A 129 4.76 22.35 -5.64
CA PRO A 129 5.24 23.69 -5.95
C PRO A 129 6.54 23.96 -5.16
N ALA A 130 7.49 24.63 -5.81
CA ALA A 130 8.67 25.14 -5.13
C ALA A 130 8.22 26.00 -3.95
N ALA A 131 8.82 25.81 -2.77
CA ALA A 131 8.56 26.68 -1.64
C ALA A 131 8.81 28.14 -2.06
N PRO A 132 7.92 29.09 -1.73
CA PRO A 132 8.20 30.50 -1.97
C PRO A 132 9.48 30.86 -1.20
N THR A 133 10.47 31.37 -1.92
CA THR A 133 11.67 31.97 -1.35
C THR A 133 11.26 33.28 -0.70
N THR A 134 10.94 33.24 0.60
CA THR A 134 10.96 34.42 1.47
C THR A 134 12.27 34.44 2.23
#